data_AF-A0A9P6D399-F1
#
_entry.id   AF-A0A9P6D399-F1
#
_cell.length_a   1.000
_cell.length_b   1.000
_cell.length_c   1.000
_cell.angle_alpha   90.00
_cell.angle_beta   90.00
_cell.angle_gamma   90.00
#
_symmetry.space_group_name_H-M   'P 1'
#
loop_
_entity.id
_entity.type
_entity.pdbx_description
1 polymer ?
#
loop_
_entity_poly.entity_id
_entity_poly.type
_entity_poly.pdbx_seq_one_letter_code
_entity_poly.pdbx_strand_id
1 'polypeptide(L)'
;MLLTSSTRSACRSIPSLDKPSTFCAIATRLYPPHICFSWIRTRYLSAVPPRDVSTKIPTSRPTRSEPRASLQTLRPENLVSSGQTVFDFSGCETKTVLGSLLSYTTHSSKIAPFPEGTRGVLYHCPGATLIAGQVRMRICNDVADFDKGNDLLVNGMWPWAVDLWRLVKFPRNDRLLNLLLREGLISPDIVDKYRALLAPFPMHFPRTTLYTPSDPFFVDVYRPEMFLRLLTQGTVTEPNVVLFSSPYTYSGVLKLRLEMSTFAEHKKLGPTLVLKVLDIVKPIELLVPHPFGRIKAEPGDYFYRTARGKLGMWNFQLSRFNRNENFGELLEQPNLIYAKKK
;
A
#
# COMPACT_ATOMS: atom_id res chain seq x y z
N MET A 1 -67.57 -6.76 14.99
CA MET A 1 -67.72 -6.25 13.62
C MET A 1 -66.47 -6.59 12.84
N LEU A 2 -66.66 -7.29 11.72
CA LEU A 2 -65.64 -7.73 10.76
C LEU A 2 -65.02 -6.54 10.02
N LEU A 3 -63.75 -6.67 9.61
CA LEU A 3 -63.35 -6.50 8.21
C LEU A 3 -61.89 -6.95 8.00
N THR A 4 -61.76 -8.00 7.19
CA THR A 4 -60.52 -8.50 6.58
C THR A 4 -60.10 -7.62 5.40
N SER A 5 -58.80 -7.42 5.17
CA SER A 5 -58.31 -7.10 3.83
C SER A 5 -56.99 -7.83 3.54
N SER A 6 -57.00 -8.54 2.42
CA SER A 6 -55.88 -9.29 1.85
C SER A 6 -55.22 -8.45 0.75
N THR A 7 -53.90 -8.50 0.61
CA THR A 7 -53.22 -8.10 -0.62
C THR A 7 -52.28 -9.20 -1.08
N ARG A 8 -52.51 -9.64 -2.33
CA ARG A 8 -51.79 -10.72 -3.02
C ARG A 8 -50.45 -10.21 -3.55
N SER A 9 -49.41 -11.03 -3.40
CA SER A 9 -48.10 -10.90 -4.04
C SER A 9 -48.20 -11.37 -5.50
N ALA A 10 -47.67 -10.57 -6.43
CA ALA A 10 -47.51 -10.92 -7.85
C ALA A 10 -46.02 -11.18 -8.14
N CYS A 11 -45.62 -12.45 -8.17
CA CYS A 11 -44.33 -12.86 -8.73
C CYS A 11 -44.41 -12.82 -10.27
N ARG A 12 -43.65 -11.93 -10.91
CA ARG A 12 -43.38 -12.00 -12.35
C ARG A 12 -42.08 -12.79 -12.57
N SER A 13 -42.15 -13.78 -13.45
CA SER A 13 -41.01 -14.56 -13.95
C SER A 13 -40.09 -13.67 -14.80
N ILE A 14 -38.78 -13.77 -14.55
CA ILE A 14 -37.73 -13.11 -15.34
C ILE A 14 -37.21 -14.13 -16.38
N PRO A 15 -37.09 -13.78 -17.67
CA PRO A 15 -36.59 -14.68 -18.70
C PRO A 15 -35.08 -14.92 -18.56
N SER A 16 -34.63 -16.14 -18.90
CA SER A 16 -33.21 -16.51 -18.94
C SER A 16 -32.46 -15.72 -20.02
N LEU A 17 -31.33 -15.11 -19.65
CA LEU A 17 -30.50 -14.29 -20.54
C LEU A 17 -29.10 -14.90 -20.64
N ASP A 18 -28.81 -15.53 -21.79
CA ASP A 18 -27.59 -16.31 -22.07
C ASP A 18 -26.38 -15.48 -22.57
N LYS A 19 -26.35 -14.15 -22.40
CA LYS A 19 -25.23 -13.32 -22.91
C LYS A 19 -24.70 -12.30 -21.87
N PRO A 20 -23.40 -12.37 -21.49
CA PRO A 20 -22.80 -11.48 -20.49
C PRO A 20 -22.82 -9.98 -20.85
N SER A 21 -22.79 -9.65 -22.15
CA SER A 21 -22.69 -8.26 -22.63
C SER A 21 -23.96 -7.43 -22.42
N THR A 22 -25.14 -8.06 -22.47
CA THR A 22 -26.43 -7.38 -22.28
C THR A 22 -26.71 -7.08 -20.80
N PHE A 23 -26.18 -7.90 -19.89
CA PHE A 23 -26.38 -7.75 -18.45
C PHE A 23 -25.65 -6.52 -17.87
N CYS A 24 -24.45 -6.22 -18.39
CA CYS A 24 -23.64 -5.10 -17.92
C CYS A 24 -24.28 -3.73 -18.24
N ALA A 25 -24.99 -3.63 -19.36
CA ALA A 25 -25.70 -2.41 -19.78
C ALA A 25 -27.00 -2.14 -18.99
N ILE A 26 -27.66 -3.20 -18.49
CA ILE A 26 -28.89 -3.08 -17.70
C ILE A 26 -28.56 -2.76 -16.23
N ALA A 27 -27.55 -3.41 -15.67
CA ALA A 27 -27.17 -3.23 -14.26
C ALA A 27 -26.65 -1.80 -13.96
N THR A 28 -26.01 -1.14 -14.93
CA THR A 28 -25.53 0.26 -14.80
C THR A 28 -26.64 1.31 -14.88
N ARG A 29 -27.84 0.96 -15.41
CA ARG A 29 -29.01 1.86 -15.42
C ARG A 29 -29.88 1.76 -14.17
N LEU A 30 -29.88 0.61 -13.51
CA LEU A 30 -30.84 0.31 -12.43
C LEU A 30 -30.28 0.46 -11.02
N TYR A 31 -28.95 0.45 -10.83
CA TYR A 31 -28.35 0.49 -9.50
C TYR A 31 -27.22 1.53 -9.38
N PRO A 32 -27.13 2.26 -8.26
CA PRO A 32 -26.01 3.14 -8.01
C PRO A 32 -24.68 2.34 -7.93
N PRO A 33 -23.56 2.93 -8.37
CA PRO A 33 -22.32 2.21 -8.66
C PRO A 33 -21.80 1.37 -7.48
N HIS A 34 -21.98 1.81 -6.24
CA HIS A 34 -21.52 1.09 -5.05
C HIS A 34 -22.22 -0.26 -4.80
N ILE A 35 -23.47 -0.45 -5.25
CA ILE A 35 -24.22 -1.72 -5.10
C ILE A 35 -23.77 -2.73 -6.17
N CYS A 36 -23.47 -2.26 -7.38
CA CYS A 36 -23.01 -3.09 -8.49
C CYS A 36 -21.65 -3.74 -8.20
N PHE A 37 -20.73 -3.01 -7.54
CA PHE A 37 -19.40 -3.53 -7.19
C PHE A 37 -19.41 -4.64 -6.13
N SER A 38 -20.34 -4.58 -5.17
CA SER A 38 -20.50 -5.64 -4.15
C SER A 38 -20.97 -6.96 -4.79
N TRP A 39 -21.95 -6.87 -5.70
CA TRP A 39 -22.53 -8.05 -6.36
C TRP A 39 -21.59 -8.74 -7.36
N ILE A 40 -20.83 -7.98 -8.14
CA ILE A 40 -19.84 -8.53 -9.10
C ILE A 40 -18.70 -9.26 -8.36
N ARG A 41 -18.28 -8.74 -7.20
CA ARG A 41 -17.22 -9.34 -6.36
C ARG A 41 -17.61 -10.72 -5.82
N THR A 42 -18.88 -10.91 -5.48
CA THR A 42 -19.36 -12.19 -4.94
C THR A 42 -19.44 -13.28 -6.01
N ARG A 43 -19.89 -12.96 -7.24
CA ARG A 43 -20.04 -13.99 -8.29
C ARG A 43 -18.74 -14.37 -9.00
N TYR A 44 -17.79 -13.44 -9.22
CA TYR A 44 -16.53 -13.79 -9.89
C TYR A 44 -15.56 -14.60 -9.01
N LEU A 45 -15.65 -14.47 -7.68
CA LEU A 45 -14.82 -15.24 -6.75
C LEU A 45 -15.39 -16.64 -6.46
N SER A 46 -16.63 -16.94 -6.87
CA SER A 46 -17.29 -18.23 -6.62
C SER A 46 -17.04 -19.28 -7.72
N ALA A 47 -16.30 -18.93 -8.78
CA ALA A 47 -16.04 -19.79 -9.93
C ALA A 47 -14.61 -20.40 -9.95
N VAL A 48 -13.90 -20.37 -8.81
CA VAL A 48 -12.57 -21.00 -8.69
C VAL A 48 -12.78 -22.44 -8.23
N PRO A 49 -12.45 -23.46 -9.04
CA PRO A 49 -12.53 -24.85 -8.59
C PRO A 49 -11.57 -25.08 -7.41
N PRO A 50 -11.92 -25.95 -6.45
CA PRO A 50 -11.04 -26.27 -5.33
C PRO A 50 -9.70 -26.82 -5.85
N ARG A 51 -8.60 -26.20 -5.42
CA ARG A 51 -7.25 -26.73 -5.70
C ARG A 51 -7.01 -27.93 -4.82
N ASP A 52 -6.94 -29.11 -5.44
CA ASP A 52 -6.44 -30.32 -4.80
C ASP A 52 -4.91 -30.22 -4.67
N VAL A 53 -4.42 -29.74 -3.53
CA VAL A 53 -2.99 -29.67 -3.20
C VAL A 53 -2.71 -30.69 -2.10
N SER A 54 -2.53 -31.94 -2.51
CA SER A 54 -1.94 -32.97 -1.66
C SER A 54 -0.41 -32.90 -1.79
N THR A 55 0.21 -31.97 -1.07
CA THR A 55 1.67 -31.94 -0.91
C THR A 55 2.04 -32.70 0.37
N LYS A 56 2.59 -33.90 0.20
CA LYS A 56 3.23 -34.66 1.27
C LYS A 56 4.40 -33.84 1.84
N ILE A 57 4.26 -33.34 3.05
CA ILE A 57 5.33 -32.62 3.77
C ILE A 57 6.35 -33.66 4.24
N PRO A 58 7.64 -33.55 3.86
CA PRO A 58 8.67 -34.43 4.38
C PRO A 58 8.90 -34.16 5.87
N THR A 59 8.61 -35.15 6.71
CA THR A 59 8.88 -35.11 8.16
C THR A 59 10.32 -35.54 8.44
N SER A 60 11.31 -34.76 7.99
CA SER A 60 12.68 -34.91 8.49
C SER A 60 12.81 -34.07 9.77
N ARG A 61 12.99 -34.75 10.91
CA ARG A 61 13.24 -34.12 12.22
C ARG A 61 14.63 -33.46 12.17
N PRO A 62 14.76 -32.12 12.29
CA PRO A 62 16.08 -31.49 12.26
C PRO A 62 16.82 -31.81 13.56
N THR A 63 17.86 -32.62 13.44
CA THR A 63 18.90 -32.82 14.45
C THR A 63 19.84 -31.62 14.46
N ARG A 64 20.20 -31.18 15.68
CA ARG A 64 21.13 -30.09 16.04
C ARG A 64 20.48 -28.70 16.02
N SER A 65 20.20 -28.19 17.22
CA SER A 65 19.68 -26.84 17.43
C SER A 65 20.74 -25.83 16.98
N GLU A 66 20.57 -25.28 15.79
CA GLU A 66 21.34 -24.11 15.38
C GLU A 66 21.19 -23.02 16.46
N PRO A 67 22.27 -22.26 16.74
CA PRO A 67 22.19 -21.11 17.63
C PRO A 67 21.03 -20.22 17.18
N ARG A 68 20.06 -19.98 18.08
CA ARG A 68 18.93 -19.12 17.75
C ARG A 68 19.47 -17.73 17.39
N ALA A 69 19.24 -17.31 16.15
CA ALA A 69 19.59 -15.96 15.73
C ALA A 69 18.97 -14.94 16.68
N SER A 70 19.80 -14.06 17.23
CA SER A 70 19.40 -13.07 18.21
C SER A 70 19.66 -11.68 17.65
N LEU A 71 18.63 -10.83 17.67
CA LEU A 71 18.74 -9.43 17.26
C LEU A 71 19.29 -8.64 18.45
N GLN A 72 20.52 -8.16 18.34
CA GLN A 72 21.21 -7.42 19.39
C GLN A 72 21.23 -5.91 19.12
N THR A 73 21.36 -5.53 17.85
CA THR A 73 21.45 -4.14 17.42
C THR A 73 20.78 -3.90 16.07
N LEU A 74 20.33 -2.65 15.85
CA LEU A 74 19.87 -2.17 14.54
C LEU A 74 20.86 -1.19 13.91
N ARG A 75 21.98 -0.90 14.57
CA ARG A 75 23.07 -0.05 14.06
C ARG A 75 24.02 -0.87 13.19
N PRO A 76 24.15 -0.58 11.89
CA PRO A 76 25.10 -1.26 11.01
C PRO A 76 26.52 -1.32 11.60
N GLU A 77 26.98 -0.22 12.19
CA GLU A 77 28.32 -0.07 12.77
C GLU A 77 28.58 -0.99 13.97
N ASN A 78 27.55 -1.56 14.59
CA ASN A 78 27.65 -2.41 15.78
C ASN A 78 27.33 -3.89 15.50
N LEU A 79 27.03 -4.27 14.25
CA LEU A 79 26.58 -5.64 13.92
C LEU A 79 27.62 -6.69 14.32
N VAL A 80 28.88 -6.48 13.96
CA VAL A 80 29.98 -7.41 14.27
C VAL A 80 30.29 -7.42 15.76
N SER A 81 30.43 -6.24 16.38
CA SER A 81 30.83 -6.11 17.79
C SER A 81 29.77 -6.61 18.78
N SER A 82 28.49 -6.57 18.39
CA SER A 82 27.37 -7.08 19.21
C SER A 82 27.22 -8.61 19.17
N GLY A 83 27.99 -9.31 18.34
CA GLY A 83 27.84 -10.76 18.14
C GLY A 83 26.51 -11.15 17.50
N GLN A 84 25.86 -10.23 16.77
CA GLN A 84 24.64 -10.51 16.03
C GLN A 84 24.93 -11.53 14.92
N THR A 85 23.99 -12.44 14.70
CA THR A 85 24.05 -13.40 13.59
C THR A 85 23.03 -13.06 12.52
N VAL A 86 23.26 -13.59 11.31
CA VAL A 86 22.32 -13.47 10.21
C VAL A 86 21.06 -14.30 10.49
N PHE A 87 19.91 -13.77 10.09
CA PHE A 87 18.64 -14.47 10.08
C PHE A 87 18.37 -15.07 8.72
N ASP A 88 17.80 -16.26 8.69
CA ASP A 88 17.23 -16.84 7.47
C ASP A 88 15.70 -16.72 7.49
N PHE A 89 15.16 -16.00 6.52
CA PHE A 89 13.73 -15.79 6.33
C PHE A 89 13.18 -16.61 5.16
N SER A 90 14.04 -17.28 4.38
CA SER A 90 13.70 -17.94 3.11
C SER A 90 12.47 -18.85 3.24
N GLY A 91 11.54 -18.73 2.29
CA GLY A 91 10.34 -19.57 2.20
C GLY A 91 9.27 -19.34 3.28
N CYS A 92 9.54 -18.53 4.30
CA CYS A 92 8.58 -18.27 5.38
C CYS A 92 7.59 -17.17 4.96
N GLU A 93 6.29 -17.31 5.23
CA GLU A 93 5.34 -16.18 5.04
C GLU A 93 5.55 -15.08 6.09
N THR A 94 5.93 -15.50 7.30
CA THR A 94 6.19 -14.62 8.42
C THR A 94 7.40 -15.10 9.22
N LYS A 95 8.09 -14.17 9.87
CA LYS A 95 9.22 -14.46 10.76
C LYS A 95 9.05 -13.66 12.05
N THR A 96 9.18 -14.32 13.19
CA THR A 96 9.17 -13.64 14.49
C THR A 96 10.58 -13.23 14.87
N VAL A 97 10.83 -11.94 15.04
CA VAL A 97 12.10 -11.38 15.52
C VAL A 97 11.82 -10.48 16.71
N LEU A 98 12.44 -10.76 17.86
CA LEU A 98 12.13 -10.12 19.15
C LEU A 98 10.62 -10.07 19.44
N GLY A 99 9.86 -11.12 19.13
CA GLY A 99 8.40 -11.14 19.32
C GLY A 99 7.59 -10.33 18.31
N SER A 100 8.24 -9.56 17.43
CA SER A 100 7.60 -8.84 16.33
C SER A 100 7.38 -9.79 15.15
N LEU A 101 6.16 -9.85 14.64
CA LEU A 101 5.81 -10.67 13.48
C LEU A 101 6.09 -9.90 12.19
N LEU A 102 7.19 -10.22 11.53
CA LEU A 102 7.61 -9.63 10.25
C LEU A 102 7.01 -10.45 9.11
N SER A 103 6.56 -9.78 8.05
CA SER A 103 5.94 -10.43 6.89
C SER A 103 6.43 -9.81 5.59
N TYR A 104 6.56 -10.63 4.55
CA TYR A 104 6.85 -10.15 3.21
C TYR A 104 5.55 -9.82 2.50
N THR A 105 5.24 -8.52 2.39
CA THR A 105 4.03 -8.05 1.74
C THR A 105 4.38 -7.49 0.36
N THR A 106 3.80 -8.08 -0.68
CA THR A 106 3.95 -7.62 -2.08
C THR A 106 3.24 -6.27 -2.29
N HIS A 107 3.46 -5.58 -3.44
CA HIS A 107 2.66 -4.37 -3.76
C HIS A 107 1.16 -4.62 -3.77
N SER A 108 0.76 -5.86 -4.05
CA SER A 108 -0.63 -6.29 -4.01
C SER A 108 -1.13 -6.43 -2.55
N SER A 109 -0.39 -5.99 -1.54
CA SER A 109 -0.75 -6.12 -0.13
C SER A 109 -1.08 -7.55 0.29
N LYS A 110 -0.65 -8.53 -0.50
CA LYS A 110 -0.74 -9.95 -0.16
C LYS A 110 0.53 -10.32 0.56
N ILE A 111 0.35 -10.96 1.71
CA ILE A 111 1.42 -11.70 2.38
C ILE A 111 1.84 -12.79 1.40
N ALA A 112 3.14 -12.91 1.21
CA ALA A 112 3.77 -13.95 0.43
C ALA A 112 4.96 -14.50 1.24
N PRO A 113 5.45 -15.71 0.90
CA PRO A 113 6.73 -16.16 1.39
C PRO A 113 7.84 -15.15 1.09
N PHE A 114 8.78 -14.98 2.01
CA PHE A 114 10.05 -14.33 1.71
C PHE A 114 10.75 -15.13 0.58
N PRO A 115 11.35 -14.44 -0.41
CA PRO A 115 12.07 -15.10 -1.49
C PRO A 115 13.14 -16.07 -1.00
N GLU A 116 13.47 -17.08 -1.81
CA GLU A 116 14.61 -17.95 -1.54
C GLU A 116 15.91 -17.15 -1.41
N GLY A 117 16.78 -17.56 -0.47
CA GLY A 117 18.03 -16.86 -0.19
C GLY A 117 17.85 -15.55 0.59
N THR A 118 16.69 -15.32 1.21
CA THR A 118 16.48 -14.16 2.10
C THR A 118 17.18 -14.40 3.45
N ARG A 119 18.51 -14.38 3.41
CA ARG A 119 19.38 -14.50 4.58
C ARG A 119 20.14 -13.19 4.79
N GLY A 120 20.15 -12.67 6.00
CA GLY A 120 20.78 -11.39 6.27
C GLY A 120 20.46 -10.78 7.63
N VAL A 121 20.61 -9.46 7.75
CA VAL A 121 20.45 -8.73 9.02
C VAL A 121 19.40 -7.64 8.93
N LEU A 122 18.73 -7.38 10.05
CA LEU A 122 17.88 -6.21 10.21
C LEU A 122 18.73 -5.01 10.63
N TYR A 123 18.42 -3.85 10.07
CA TYR A 123 19.09 -2.60 10.42
C TYR A 123 18.12 -1.41 10.32
N HIS A 124 18.43 -0.33 11.04
CA HIS A 124 17.69 0.92 10.96
C HIS A 124 18.22 1.78 9.82
N CYS A 125 17.34 2.13 8.89
CA CYS A 125 17.59 3.12 7.86
C CYS A 125 16.91 4.43 8.28
N PRO A 126 17.68 5.50 8.62
CA PRO A 126 17.08 6.79 8.87
C PRO A 126 16.38 7.30 7.60
N GLY A 127 15.25 7.99 7.78
CA GLY A 127 14.52 8.61 6.69
C GLY A 127 14.89 10.08 6.50
N ALA A 128 14.34 10.70 5.45
CA ALA A 128 14.52 12.13 5.19
C ALA A 128 13.96 13.04 6.31
N THR A 129 13.01 12.50 7.09
CA THR A 129 12.53 13.12 8.32
C THR A 129 12.69 12.11 9.46
N LEU A 130 12.75 12.61 10.70
CA LEU A 130 12.83 11.75 11.89
C LEU A 130 11.72 10.70 11.96
N ILE A 131 10.55 11.04 11.42
CA ILE A 131 9.39 10.13 11.37
C ILE A 131 9.48 9.12 10.23
N ALA A 132 10.30 9.37 9.20
CA ALA A 132 10.46 8.51 8.03
C ALA A 132 11.44 7.35 8.23
N GLY A 133 11.91 7.11 9.45
CA GLY A 133 12.77 5.98 9.78
C GLY A 133 12.11 4.62 9.49
N GLN A 134 12.93 3.66 9.07
CA GLN A 134 12.49 2.33 8.68
C GLN A 134 13.43 1.27 9.25
N VAL A 135 12.88 0.10 9.61
CA VAL A 135 13.70 -1.11 9.80
C VAL A 135 13.69 -1.89 8.49
N ARG A 136 14.87 -2.12 7.92
CA ARG A 136 15.05 -2.84 6.66
C ARG A 136 15.80 -4.15 6.89
N MET A 137 15.81 -5.00 5.87
CA MET A 137 16.62 -6.21 5.85
C MET A 137 17.66 -6.10 4.75
N ARG A 138 18.93 -6.25 5.11
CA ARG A 138 20.06 -6.36 4.18
C ARG A 138 20.42 -7.82 4.01
N ILE A 139 20.38 -8.32 2.78
CA ILE A 139 20.75 -9.68 2.40
C ILE A 139 22.28 -9.79 2.40
N CYS A 140 22.81 -10.69 3.22
CA CYS A 140 24.23 -11.01 3.34
C CYS A 140 24.42 -12.40 3.99
N ASN A 141 25.53 -13.09 3.68
CA ASN A 141 25.82 -14.42 4.24
C ASN A 141 26.40 -14.34 5.66
N ASP A 142 27.13 -13.27 5.94
CA ASP A 142 27.75 -12.95 7.23
C ASP A 142 27.47 -11.47 7.58
N VAL A 143 27.50 -11.15 8.87
CA VAL A 143 27.33 -9.78 9.37
C VAL A 143 28.51 -8.87 8.96
N ALA A 144 29.71 -9.44 8.80
CA ALA A 144 30.89 -8.73 8.32
C ALA A 144 30.78 -8.30 6.84
N ASP A 145 29.87 -8.94 6.08
CA ASP A 145 29.61 -8.61 4.68
C ASP A 145 28.46 -7.62 4.50
N PHE A 146 28.02 -6.92 5.57
CA PHE A 146 26.90 -5.97 5.51
C PHE A 146 27.03 -4.97 4.36
N ASP A 147 28.20 -4.35 4.20
CA ASP A 147 28.45 -3.32 3.18
C ASP A 147 28.45 -3.88 1.75
N LYS A 148 28.70 -5.18 1.58
CA LYS A 148 28.64 -5.88 0.29
C LYS A 148 27.24 -6.42 -0.01
N GLY A 149 26.38 -6.46 1.00
CA GLY A 149 25.00 -6.91 0.90
C GLY A 149 24.09 -5.91 0.20
N ASN A 150 22.91 -6.37 -0.18
CA ASN A 150 21.88 -5.55 -0.82
C ASN A 150 20.58 -5.58 0.00
N ASP A 151 19.76 -4.54 -0.07
CA ASP A 151 18.46 -4.58 0.58
C ASP A 151 17.57 -5.67 -0.04
N LEU A 152 16.84 -6.39 0.82
CA LEU A 152 15.74 -7.23 0.38
C LEU A 152 14.75 -6.35 -0.38
N LEU A 153 14.42 -6.71 -1.62
CA LEU A 153 13.48 -5.95 -2.44
C LEU A 153 12.08 -6.57 -2.41
N VAL A 154 11.03 -5.75 -2.34
CA VAL A 154 9.65 -6.16 -2.58
C VAL A 154 9.45 -6.33 -4.09
N ASN A 155 9.16 -7.56 -4.52
CA ASN A 155 9.01 -7.94 -5.92
C ASN A 155 10.17 -7.47 -6.82
N GLY A 156 11.39 -7.36 -6.28
CA GLY A 156 12.58 -6.90 -7.01
C GLY A 156 12.66 -5.40 -7.28
N MET A 157 11.79 -4.58 -6.67
CA MET A 157 11.62 -3.18 -7.10
C MET A 157 12.06 -2.13 -6.06
N TRP A 158 11.69 -2.28 -4.79
CA TRP A 158 12.09 -1.33 -3.72
C TRP A 158 12.43 -2.04 -2.42
N PRO A 159 13.25 -1.44 -1.55
CA PRO A 159 13.59 -2.03 -0.27
C PRO A 159 12.36 -2.41 0.55
N TRP A 160 12.32 -3.66 0.99
CA TRP A 160 11.40 -4.12 2.01
C TRP A 160 11.73 -3.41 3.32
N ALA A 161 10.70 -2.88 3.96
CA ALA A 161 10.82 -2.06 5.14
C ALA A 161 9.63 -2.26 6.08
N VAL A 162 9.91 -2.14 7.37
CA VAL A 162 8.91 -1.92 8.41
C VAL A 162 9.00 -0.45 8.81
N ASP A 163 7.99 0.32 8.41
CA ASP A 163 7.92 1.73 8.75
C ASP A 163 7.78 1.93 10.26
N LEU A 164 8.39 3.00 10.78
CA LEU A 164 8.30 3.36 12.20
C LEU A 164 6.85 3.48 12.71
N TRP A 165 5.94 4.04 11.89
CA TRP A 165 4.53 4.15 12.27
C TRP A 165 3.90 2.77 12.56
N ARG A 166 4.33 1.70 11.87
CA ARG A 166 3.85 0.33 12.12
C ARG A 166 4.41 -0.20 13.44
N LEU A 167 5.66 0.11 13.75
CA LEU A 167 6.27 -0.28 15.02
C LEU A 167 5.54 0.37 16.19
N VAL A 168 5.18 1.65 16.06
CA VAL A 168 4.45 2.40 17.10
C VAL A 168 2.99 1.97 17.22
N LYS A 169 2.29 1.72 16.11
CA LYS A 169 0.84 1.43 16.12
C LYS A 169 0.50 0.05 16.65
N PHE A 170 1.37 -0.95 16.50
CA PHE A 170 1.07 -2.34 16.84
C PHE A 170 1.86 -2.82 18.06
N PRO A 171 1.19 -3.10 19.21
CA PRO A 171 1.87 -3.49 20.46
C PRO A 171 2.77 -4.72 20.34
N ARG A 172 2.48 -5.63 19.41
CA ARG A 172 3.35 -6.80 19.14
C ARG A 172 4.78 -6.40 18.71
N ASN A 173 4.98 -5.16 18.29
CA ASN A 173 6.27 -4.63 17.88
C ASN A 173 7.02 -3.92 19.02
N ASP A 174 6.47 -3.88 20.24
CA ASP A 174 7.02 -3.10 21.37
C ASP A 174 8.48 -3.46 21.67
N ARG A 175 8.87 -4.73 21.56
CA ARG A 175 10.25 -5.15 21.79
C ARG A 175 11.22 -4.60 20.73
N LEU A 176 10.81 -4.56 19.47
CA LEU A 176 11.61 -3.97 18.39
C LEU A 176 11.64 -2.44 18.50
N LEU A 177 10.52 -1.82 18.91
CA LEU A 177 10.45 -0.39 19.20
C LEU A 177 11.34 -0.01 20.39
N ASN A 178 11.34 -0.81 21.46
CA ASN A 178 12.21 -0.61 22.62
C ASN A 178 13.68 -0.75 22.26
N LEU A 179 14.04 -1.62 21.31
CA LEU A 179 15.41 -1.69 20.80
C LEU A 179 15.81 -0.38 20.12
N LEU A 180 14.96 0.18 19.25
CA LEU A 180 15.20 1.49 18.63
C LEU A 180 15.38 2.62 19.66
N LEU A 181 14.54 2.65 20.70
CA LEU A 181 14.62 3.62 21.80
C LEU A 181 15.91 3.46 22.62
N ARG A 182 16.23 2.23 23.02
CA ARG A 182 17.43 1.89 23.81
C ARG A 182 18.71 2.30 23.09
N GLU A 183 18.75 2.16 21.77
CA GLU A 183 19.91 2.53 20.95
C GLU A 183 19.93 4.00 20.54
N GLY A 184 18.95 4.80 20.98
CA GLY A 184 18.84 6.21 20.61
C GLY A 184 18.64 6.43 19.11
N LEU A 185 18.07 5.46 18.40
CA LEU A 185 17.77 5.56 16.97
C LEU A 185 16.49 6.35 16.70
N ILE A 186 15.62 6.42 17.71
CA ILE A 186 14.43 7.27 17.79
C ILE A 186 14.31 7.83 19.21
N SER A 187 13.64 8.98 19.38
CA SER A 187 13.35 9.54 20.70
C SER A 187 11.97 9.12 21.23
N PRO A 188 11.76 9.09 22.56
CA PRO A 188 10.43 8.89 23.15
C PRO A 188 9.39 9.89 22.64
N ASP A 189 9.77 11.16 22.48
CA ASP A 189 8.88 12.22 22.00
C ASP A 189 8.29 11.91 20.60
N ILE A 190 9.10 11.32 19.71
CA ILE A 190 8.63 10.91 18.38
C ILE A 190 7.60 9.78 18.50
N VAL A 191 7.83 8.83 19.40
CA VAL A 191 6.91 7.70 19.65
C VAL A 191 5.57 8.21 20.18
N ASP A 192 5.59 9.09 21.18
CA ASP A 192 4.37 9.64 21.77
C ASP A 192 3.60 10.50 20.77
N LYS A 193 4.31 11.29 19.97
CA LYS A 193 3.73 12.02 18.84
C LYS A 193 3.05 11.07 17.87
N TYR A 194 3.70 9.98 17.49
CA TYR A 194 3.10 8.97 16.60
C TYR A 194 1.86 8.32 17.19
N ARG A 195 1.88 7.96 18.48
CA ARG A 195 0.71 7.39 19.16
C ARG A 195 -0.46 8.35 19.12
N ALA A 196 -0.24 9.62 19.46
CA ALA A 196 -1.27 10.65 19.42
C ALA A 196 -1.81 10.86 18.00
N LEU A 197 -0.93 10.99 17.01
CA LEU A 197 -1.29 11.19 15.61
C LEU A 197 -2.06 10.01 15.01
N LEU A 198 -1.70 8.78 15.37
CA LEU A 198 -2.30 7.57 14.82
C LEU A 198 -3.51 7.09 15.63
N ALA A 199 -3.77 7.61 16.83
CA ALA A 199 -4.88 7.18 17.69
C ALA A 199 -6.25 7.25 16.99
N PRO A 200 -6.60 8.32 16.23
CA PRO A 200 -7.90 8.42 15.57
C PRO A 200 -8.08 7.44 14.40
N PHE A 201 -6.98 6.91 13.86
CA PHE A 201 -7.01 6.12 12.64
C PHE A 201 -7.18 4.63 12.96
N PRO A 202 -8.19 3.97 12.37
CA PRO A 202 -8.40 2.53 12.55
C PRO A 202 -7.22 1.73 11.98
N MET A 203 -7.17 0.44 12.30
CA MET A 203 -6.15 -0.52 11.82
C MET A 203 -6.26 -0.83 10.32
N HIS A 204 -6.78 0.06 9.50
CA HIS A 204 -6.73 -0.11 8.06
C HIS A 204 -5.30 0.16 7.59
N PHE A 205 -4.76 -0.77 6.81
CA PHE A 205 -3.42 -0.69 6.28
C PHE A 205 -3.47 0.12 4.97
N PRO A 206 -3.12 1.42 4.97
CA PRO A 206 -2.81 2.07 3.71
C PRO A 206 -1.69 1.26 3.04
N ARG A 207 -1.78 1.17 1.72
CA ARG A 207 -0.83 0.35 0.96
C ARG A 207 0.50 1.07 0.79
N THR A 208 0.46 2.40 0.86
CA THR A 208 1.61 3.26 0.64
C THR A 208 1.55 4.40 1.64
N THR A 209 2.61 4.54 2.43
CA THR A 209 2.83 5.70 3.29
C THR A 209 3.84 6.61 2.61
N LEU A 210 3.50 7.89 2.51
CA LEU A 210 4.34 8.97 2.02
C LEU A 210 4.65 9.88 3.20
N TYR A 211 5.90 10.32 3.33
CA TYR A 211 6.32 11.25 4.37
C TYR A 211 6.38 12.68 3.84
N THR A 212 6.65 12.81 2.55
CA THR A 212 6.42 14.02 1.76
C THR A 212 5.55 13.69 0.55
N PRO A 213 4.76 14.64 0.03
CA PRO A 213 3.95 14.39 -1.18
C PRO A 213 4.81 14.09 -2.40
N SER A 214 6.04 14.60 -2.41
CA SER A 214 7.03 14.38 -3.45
C SER A 214 7.78 13.05 -3.31
N ASP A 215 7.50 12.24 -2.28
CA ASP A 215 8.11 10.92 -2.16
C ASP A 215 7.66 10.03 -3.31
N PRO A 216 8.59 9.34 -3.99
CA PRO A 216 8.23 8.40 -5.04
C PRO A 216 7.55 7.17 -4.44
N PHE A 217 6.54 6.65 -5.12
CA PHE A 217 5.85 5.41 -4.72
C PHE A 217 5.45 4.58 -5.91
N PHE A 218 5.12 3.32 -5.66
CA PHE A 218 4.77 2.36 -6.70
C PHE A 218 3.28 2.05 -6.70
N VAL A 219 2.75 1.89 -7.89
CA VAL A 219 1.34 1.60 -8.14
C VAL A 219 1.22 0.42 -9.07
N ASP A 220 0.57 -0.64 -8.59
CA ASP A 220 0.10 -1.73 -9.42
C ASP A 220 -1.21 -1.33 -10.11
N VAL A 221 -1.15 -1.10 -11.42
CA VAL A 221 -2.31 -0.68 -12.22
C VAL A 221 -3.30 -1.82 -12.48
N TYR A 222 -3.05 -3.03 -11.94
CA TYR A 222 -4.10 -4.05 -11.81
C TYR A 222 -5.21 -3.63 -10.85
N ARG A 223 -4.89 -2.72 -9.91
CA ARG A 223 -5.84 -2.25 -8.89
C ARG A 223 -6.30 -0.82 -9.17
N PRO A 224 -7.62 -0.58 -9.22
CA PRO A 224 -8.16 0.75 -9.53
C PRO A 224 -8.04 1.75 -8.37
N GLU A 225 -7.90 1.22 -7.15
CA GLU A 225 -7.90 1.99 -5.91
C GLU A 225 -6.52 1.96 -5.25
N MET A 226 -6.07 3.13 -4.88
CA MET A 226 -4.86 3.36 -4.12
C MET A 226 -5.20 4.07 -2.82
N PHE A 227 -4.78 3.47 -1.71
CA PHE A 227 -4.88 4.08 -0.39
C PHE A 227 -3.52 4.64 -0.03
N LEU A 228 -3.41 5.96 -0.14
CA LEU A 228 -2.23 6.69 0.29
C LEU A 228 -2.46 7.13 1.74
N ARG A 229 -1.44 6.99 2.58
CA ARG A 229 -1.33 7.72 3.83
C ARG A 229 -0.21 8.72 3.68
N LEU A 230 -0.52 9.98 3.90
CA LEU A 230 0.43 11.07 3.95
C LEU A 230 0.66 11.43 5.42
N LEU A 231 1.88 11.16 5.86
CA LEU A 231 2.29 11.19 7.25
C LEU A 231 3.39 12.22 7.41
N THR A 232 3.00 13.43 7.82
CA THR A 232 3.90 14.54 8.00
C THR A 232 4.31 14.68 9.46
N GLN A 233 5.23 15.61 9.77
CA GLN A 233 5.62 15.85 11.16
C GLN A 233 4.43 16.25 12.04
N GLY A 234 3.43 16.97 11.53
CA GLY A 234 2.31 17.48 12.32
C GLY A 234 0.99 16.73 12.11
N THR A 235 0.85 16.02 10.99
CA THR A 235 -0.47 15.53 10.54
C THR A 235 -0.41 14.17 9.89
N VAL A 236 -1.48 13.39 10.12
CA VAL A 236 -1.77 12.17 9.39
C VAL A 236 -2.98 12.44 8.51
N THR A 237 -2.86 12.11 7.24
CA THR A 237 -3.93 12.23 6.27
C THR A 237 -4.02 10.95 5.45
N GLU A 238 -5.23 10.42 5.22
CA GLU A 238 -5.43 9.19 4.44
C GLU A 238 -6.29 9.45 3.19
N PRO A 239 -5.72 10.07 2.14
CA PRO A 239 -6.41 10.18 0.86
C PRO A 239 -6.70 8.81 0.25
N ASN A 240 -7.99 8.48 0.20
CA ASN A 240 -8.49 7.46 -0.70
C ASN A 240 -8.43 8.03 -2.14
N VAL A 241 -7.46 7.54 -2.90
CA VAL A 241 -7.18 7.97 -4.25
C VAL A 241 -7.63 6.87 -5.22
N VAL A 242 -8.71 7.14 -5.94
CA VAL A 242 -9.14 6.28 -7.04
C VAL A 242 -8.35 6.67 -8.29
N LEU A 243 -7.51 5.76 -8.79
CA LEU A 243 -6.73 5.95 -10.00
C LEU A 243 -7.58 5.80 -11.25
N PHE A 244 -8.51 4.86 -11.29
CA PHE A 244 -9.49 4.72 -12.39
C PHE A 244 -10.67 3.88 -11.90
N SER A 245 -11.80 3.93 -12.60
CA SER A 245 -13.07 3.36 -12.11
C SER A 245 -13.29 1.88 -12.43
N SER A 246 -12.42 1.25 -13.22
CA SER A 246 -12.62 -0.12 -13.69
C SER A 246 -11.51 -1.05 -13.19
N PRO A 247 -11.79 -1.95 -12.23
CA PRO A 247 -10.78 -2.90 -11.76
C PRO A 247 -10.32 -3.84 -12.88
N TYR A 248 -9.08 -4.32 -12.80
CA TYR A 248 -8.57 -5.46 -13.59
C TYR A 248 -8.46 -5.24 -15.11
N THR A 249 -8.55 -3.98 -15.58
CA THR A 249 -8.43 -3.67 -17.01
C THR A 249 -6.97 -3.72 -17.48
N TYR A 250 -6.03 -3.35 -16.61
CA TYR A 250 -4.61 -3.25 -16.93
C TYR A 250 -3.77 -4.16 -16.06
N SER A 251 -2.58 -4.53 -16.54
CA SER A 251 -1.47 -4.97 -15.72
C SER A 251 -0.33 -3.97 -15.87
N GLY A 252 0.62 -3.97 -14.94
CA GLY A 252 1.78 -3.09 -14.99
C GLY A 252 2.04 -2.45 -13.63
N VAL A 253 3.24 -1.90 -13.48
CA VAL A 253 3.64 -1.22 -12.26
C VAL A 253 4.30 0.09 -12.61
N LEU A 254 3.74 1.17 -12.09
CA LEU A 254 4.24 2.52 -12.29
C LEU A 254 4.98 2.99 -11.05
N LYS A 255 6.07 3.72 -11.25
CA LYS A 255 6.67 4.56 -10.22
C LYS A 255 6.15 5.98 -10.41
N LEU A 256 5.41 6.48 -9.42
CA LEU A 256 4.72 7.76 -9.45
C LEU A 256 5.23 8.69 -8.36
N ARG A 257 4.87 9.97 -8.47
CA ARG A 257 5.04 11.01 -7.45
C ARG A 257 3.85 11.97 -7.50
N LEU A 258 3.43 12.52 -6.36
CA LEU A 258 2.45 13.61 -6.36
C LEU A 258 3.15 14.94 -6.58
N GLU A 259 2.54 15.80 -7.40
CA GLU A 259 2.98 17.18 -7.60
C GLU A 259 1.80 18.14 -7.43
N MET A 260 2.07 19.35 -6.94
CA MET A 260 1.08 20.42 -6.98
C MET A 260 0.91 20.88 -8.43
N SER A 261 -0.34 20.91 -8.90
CA SER A 261 -0.65 21.31 -10.25
C SER A 261 -0.37 22.79 -10.49
N THR A 262 0.38 23.09 -11.55
CA THR A 262 0.60 24.43 -12.07
C THR A 262 -0.29 24.77 -13.28
N PHE A 263 -1.05 23.80 -13.77
CA PHE A 263 -1.90 23.92 -14.97
C PHE A 263 -3.03 24.95 -14.79
N ALA A 264 -3.25 25.78 -15.82
CA ALA A 264 -4.22 26.88 -15.79
C ALA A 264 -5.66 26.41 -15.54
N GLU A 265 -6.04 25.25 -16.09
CA GLU A 265 -7.36 24.63 -15.89
C GLU A 265 -7.63 24.22 -14.44
N HIS A 266 -6.59 23.93 -13.66
CA HIS A 266 -6.71 23.59 -12.25
C HIS A 266 -6.73 24.81 -11.33
N LYS A 267 -6.33 26.00 -11.79
CA LYS A 267 -6.37 27.24 -10.97
C LYS A 267 -7.77 27.54 -10.44
N LYS A 268 -8.81 27.28 -11.24
CA LYS A 268 -10.21 27.48 -10.86
C LYS A 268 -10.73 26.46 -9.84
N LEU A 269 -10.02 25.33 -9.69
CA LEU A 269 -10.41 24.23 -8.82
C LEU A 269 -9.79 24.36 -7.40
N GLY A 270 -8.85 25.29 -7.24
CA GLY A 270 -8.02 25.44 -6.05
C GLY A 270 -6.81 24.50 -6.04
N PRO A 271 -6.13 24.36 -4.89
CA PRO A 271 -4.97 23.48 -4.75
C PRO A 271 -5.31 22.04 -5.19
N THR A 272 -4.58 21.56 -6.18
CA THR A 272 -4.88 20.32 -6.90
C THR A 272 -3.60 19.52 -7.06
N LEU A 273 -3.62 18.26 -6.64
CA LEU A 273 -2.52 17.32 -6.87
C LEU A 273 -2.67 16.66 -8.24
N VAL A 274 -1.55 16.39 -8.89
CA VAL A 274 -1.43 15.57 -10.10
C VAL A 274 -0.42 14.45 -9.87
N LEU A 275 -0.47 13.39 -10.68
CA LEU A 275 0.46 12.28 -10.60
C LEU A 275 1.50 12.40 -11.71
N LYS A 276 2.76 12.57 -11.34
CA LYS A 276 3.89 12.50 -12.26
C LYS A 276 4.31 11.05 -12.42
N VAL A 277 4.46 10.58 -13.66
CA VAL A 277 5.00 9.26 -13.98
C VAL A 277 6.52 9.40 -14.00
N LEU A 278 7.18 8.78 -13.03
CA LEU A 278 8.63 8.77 -12.95
C LEU A 278 9.22 7.65 -13.81
N ASP A 279 8.59 6.48 -13.79
CA ASP A 279 9.06 5.29 -14.51
C ASP A 279 7.93 4.27 -14.73
N ILE A 280 8.09 3.42 -15.74
CA ILE A 280 7.24 2.26 -16.02
C ILE A 280 8.06 1.00 -15.71
N VAL A 281 7.94 0.51 -14.49
CA VAL A 281 8.77 -0.58 -14.00
C VAL A 281 8.32 -1.93 -14.54
N LYS A 282 7.01 -2.13 -14.67
CA LYS A 282 6.43 -3.24 -15.43
C LYS A 282 5.55 -2.64 -16.52
N PRO A 283 5.72 -3.03 -17.80
CA PRO A 283 4.93 -2.52 -18.91
C PRO A 283 3.43 -2.54 -18.63
N ILE A 284 2.73 -1.50 -19.09
CA ILE A 284 1.28 -1.45 -19.01
C ILE A 284 0.71 -2.31 -20.13
N GLU A 285 -0.06 -3.32 -19.75
CA GLU A 285 -0.72 -4.23 -20.68
C GLU A 285 -2.23 -4.19 -20.48
N LEU A 286 -3.00 -4.10 -21.56
CA LEU A 286 -4.45 -4.19 -21.52
C LEU A 286 -4.86 -5.66 -21.38
N LEU A 287 -5.39 -6.05 -20.23
CA LEU A 287 -5.84 -7.41 -19.97
C LEU A 287 -7.24 -7.68 -20.53
N VAL A 288 -8.12 -6.70 -20.38
CA VAL A 288 -9.53 -6.79 -20.82
C VAL A 288 -9.88 -5.52 -21.57
N PRO A 289 -10.26 -5.59 -22.86
CA PRO A 289 -10.73 -4.43 -23.59
C PRO A 289 -11.93 -3.79 -22.87
N HIS A 290 -11.76 -2.55 -22.40
CA HIS A 290 -12.84 -1.81 -21.75
C HIS A 290 -13.15 -0.52 -22.52
N PRO A 291 -14.42 -0.31 -22.93
CA PRO A 291 -14.78 0.85 -23.77
C PRO A 291 -14.62 2.21 -23.09
N PHE A 292 -14.39 2.27 -21.77
CA PHE A 292 -14.50 3.48 -20.96
C PHE A 292 -13.29 3.77 -20.07
N GLY A 293 -12.27 2.91 -20.07
CA GLY A 293 -11.11 3.06 -19.21
C GLY A 293 -9.84 2.99 -20.03
N ARG A 294 -9.39 4.11 -20.60
CA ARG A 294 -8.04 4.25 -21.15
C ARG A 294 -7.16 4.91 -20.10
N ILE A 295 -5.94 4.42 -19.95
CA ILE A 295 -4.88 5.12 -19.22
C ILE A 295 -3.76 5.45 -20.21
N LYS A 296 -3.08 6.58 -19.98
CA LYS A 296 -1.83 6.93 -20.66
C LYS A 296 -0.82 7.31 -19.59
N ALA A 297 0.36 6.71 -19.66
CA ALA A 297 1.47 6.97 -18.77
C ALA A 297 2.77 6.86 -19.57
N GLU A 298 3.62 7.90 -19.48
CA GLU A 298 4.93 7.97 -20.12
C GLU A 298 5.92 8.51 -19.08
N PRO A 299 7.12 7.91 -18.91
CA PRO A 299 8.12 8.43 -17.99
C PRO A 299 8.44 9.90 -18.29
N GLY A 300 8.42 10.74 -17.25
CA GLY A 300 8.62 12.18 -17.40
C GLY A 300 7.36 12.96 -17.79
N ASP A 301 6.21 12.31 -18.02
CA ASP A 301 4.90 12.95 -18.23
C ASP A 301 3.97 12.77 -17.00
N TYR A 302 2.74 13.26 -17.08
CA TYR A 302 1.69 13.06 -16.08
C TYR A 302 0.85 11.82 -16.38
N PHE A 303 0.22 11.26 -15.35
CA PHE A 303 -0.69 10.14 -15.50
C PHE A 303 -2.04 10.62 -16.01
N TYR A 304 -2.50 10.09 -17.14
CA TYR A 304 -3.79 10.41 -17.74
C TYR A 304 -4.74 9.21 -17.63
N ARG A 305 -6.03 9.50 -17.47
CA ARG A 305 -7.10 8.50 -17.44
C ARG A 305 -8.36 8.97 -18.16
N THR A 306 -9.17 8.03 -18.63
CA THR A 306 -10.52 8.34 -19.06
C THR A 306 -11.42 8.55 -17.84
N ALA A 307 -12.05 9.72 -17.77
CA ALA A 307 -13.12 10.01 -16.84
C ALA A 307 -14.30 10.60 -17.63
N ARG A 308 -15.51 10.03 -17.45
CA ARG A 308 -16.72 10.46 -18.19
C ARG A 308 -16.51 10.47 -19.71
N GLY A 309 -15.83 9.45 -20.25
CA GLY A 309 -15.57 9.29 -21.67
C GLY A 309 -14.47 10.20 -22.26
N LYS A 310 -13.85 11.07 -21.47
CA LYS A 310 -12.76 11.95 -21.92
C LYS A 310 -11.45 11.54 -21.26
N LEU A 311 -10.38 11.41 -22.06
CA LEU A 311 -9.03 11.27 -21.54
C LEU A 311 -8.59 12.61 -20.97
N GLY A 312 -8.18 12.63 -19.71
CA GLY A 312 -7.70 13.82 -19.03
C GLY A 312 -6.65 13.47 -17.99
N MET A 313 -5.85 14.47 -17.61
CA MET A 313 -4.84 14.31 -16.58
C MET A 313 -5.52 13.93 -15.26
N TRP A 314 -5.00 12.90 -14.60
CA TRP A 314 -5.45 12.56 -13.27
C TRP A 314 -5.15 13.74 -12.35
N ASN A 315 -6.17 14.17 -11.63
CA ASN A 315 -6.07 15.26 -10.68
C ASN A 315 -6.91 14.97 -9.44
N PHE A 316 -6.49 15.57 -8.33
CA PHE A 316 -7.13 15.43 -7.04
C PHE A 316 -7.17 16.78 -6.32
N GLN A 317 -8.36 17.34 -6.21
CA GLN A 317 -8.60 18.62 -5.56
C GLN A 317 -8.54 18.45 -4.05
N LEU A 318 -7.64 19.18 -3.39
CA LEU A 318 -7.48 19.11 -1.94
C LEU A 318 -8.69 19.68 -1.19
N SER A 319 -9.44 20.59 -1.82
CA SER A 319 -10.71 21.12 -1.28
C SER A 319 -11.79 20.05 -1.11
N ARG A 320 -11.70 18.90 -1.80
CA ARG A 320 -12.65 17.79 -1.61
C ARG A 320 -12.44 17.04 -0.29
N PHE A 321 -11.35 17.32 0.40
CA PHE A 321 -11.00 16.70 1.67
C PHE A 321 -11.60 17.39 2.91
N ASN A 322 -12.48 18.37 2.70
CA ASN A 322 -13.02 19.30 3.70
C ASN A 322 -13.92 18.67 4.79
N ARG A 323 -13.65 17.43 5.21
CA ARG A 323 -14.22 16.83 6.42
C ARG A 323 -13.25 16.83 7.61
N ASN A 324 -11.94 17.03 7.39
CA ASN A 324 -10.94 17.13 8.46
C ASN A 324 -10.06 18.37 8.24
N GLU A 325 -10.01 19.27 9.23
CA GLU A 325 -9.48 20.64 9.16
C GLU A 325 -7.96 20.79 8.92
N ASN A 326 -7.22 19.69 8.77
CA ASN A 326 -5.75 19.70 8.90
C ASN A 326 -4.96 19.75 7.58
N PHE A 327 -5.62 20.00 6.43
CA PHE A 327 -4.91 20.08 5.13
C PHE A 327 -4.12 21.37 4.93
N GLY A 328 -4.39 22.42 5.70
CA GLY A 328 -3.64 23.68 5.63
C GLY A 328 -2.14 23.45 5.81
N GLU A 329 -1.75 22.62 6.77
CA GLU A 329 -0.35 22.26 7.03
C GLU A 329 0.31 21.52 5.86
N LEU A 330 -0.48 20.76 5.09
CA LEU A 330 0.04 20.05 3.92
C LEU A 330 0.53 21.03 2.84
N LEU A 331 -0.22 22.10 2.64
CA LEU A 331 0.08 23.16 1.66
C LEU A 331 1.26 24.03 2.08
N GLU A 332 1.58 24.03 3.37
CA GLU A 332 2.63 24.86 3.98
C GLU A 332 3.99 24.13 4.02
N GLN A 333 4.07 22.88 3.55
CA GLN A 333 5.36 22.20 3.44
C GLN A 333 6.27 22.91 2.42
N PRO A 334 7.59 23.06 2.71
CA PRO A 334 8.51 23.83 1.88
C PRO A 334 8.65 23.30 0.45
N ASN A 335 8.34 22.02 0.22
CA ASN A 335 8.38 21.39 -1.11
C ASN A 335 7.02 21.43 -1.83
N LEU A 336 5.98 21.95 -1.19
CA LEU A 336 4.63 22.10 -1.72
C LEU A 336 4.15 23.54 -1.79
N ILE A 337 5.01 24.52 -1.46
CA ILE A 337 4.63 25.93 -1.27
C ILE A 337 3.71 26.40 -2.39
N TYR A 338 2.42 26.36 -2.08
CA TYR A 338 1.42 27.08 -2.83
C TYR A 338 1.52 28.49 -2.28
N ALA A 339 2.06 29.41 -3.08
CA ALA A 339 2.06 30.82 -2.71
C ALA A 339 0.60 31.25 -2.51
N LYS A 340 0.14 31.31 -1.25
CA LYS A 340 -1.11 31.97 -0.89
C LYS A 340 -0.95 33.41 -1.37
N LYS A 341 -1.57 33.75 -2.51
CA LYS A 341 -1.79 35.15 -2.85
C LYS A 341 -2.66 35.71 -1.72
N LYS A 342 -2.10 36.68 -0.99
CA LYS A 342 -2.81 37.47 0.02
C LYS A 342 -4.03 38.14 -0.58
#